data_AF-A0A3N6ZRB8-F1
#
_entry.id   AF-A0A3N6ZRB8-F1
#
_cell.length_a   1.000
_cell.length_b   1.000
_cell.length_c   1.000
_cell.angle_alpha   90.00
_cell.angle_beta   90.00
_cell.angle_gamma   90.00
#
_symmetry.space_group_name_H-M   'P 1'
#
loop_
_entity.id
_entity.type
_entity.pdbx_description
1 polymer ?
#
loop_
_entity_poly.entity_id
_entity_poly.type
_entity_poly.pdbx_seq_one_letter_code
_entity_poly.pdbx_strand_id
1 'polypeptide(L)'
;MINQLIKIFTILVLAAGIPSLSQAQQKTVITQISNPGRIFPSCELEESRQQLQQQFGPEKADQIIRLVKASGWPAPLNNVSSRLEESSQQAIKKYKVRTMAIIDARYCLVSISAADNPGMDASYFLPSGQLFYMFVGSDGIKNPVAPPLVKKKATAAPVKTKKTK
;
A
#
# COMPACT_ATOMS: atom_id res chain seq x y z
N MET A 1 51.01 -4.76 47.76
CA MET A 1 49.59 -5.14 47.81
C MET A 1 48.81 -4.16 46.94
N ILE A 2 48.00 -4.71 46.02
CA ILE A 2 46.82 -4.13 45.36
C ILE A 2 47.13 -3.02 44.33
N ASN A 3 47.33 -3.38 43.04
CA ASN A 3 46.29 -3.49 41.99
C ASN A 3 45.34 -2.29 41.92
N GLN A 4 45.28 -1.60 40.78
CA GLN A 4 44.12 -1.67 39.89
C GLN A 4 44.37 -0.80 38.64
N LEU A 5 44.49 -1.49 37.50
CA LEU A 5 44.37 -0.93 36.16
C LEU A 5 42.96 -0.39 35.96
N ILE A 6 42.80 0.92 35.75
CA ILE A 6 41.58 1.46 35.14
C ILE A 6 41.85 1.61 33.64
N LYS A 7 41.48 0.57 32.89
CA LYS A 7 41.45 0.60 31.41
C LYS A 7 40.30 1.50 30.99
N ILE A 8 40.64 2.65 30.42
CA ILE A 8 39.70 3.53 29.73
C ILE A 8 39.24 2.80 28.46
N PHE A 9 38.04 2.24 28.50
CA PHE A 9 37.36 1.68 27.33
C PHE A 9 36.77 2.83 26.51
N THR A 10 37.56 3.39 25.60
CA THR A 10 37.07 4.30 24.57
C THR A 10 36.25 3.48 23.57
N ILE A 11 34.93 3.43 23.75
CA ILE A 11 34.01 2.90 22.74
C ILE A 11 33.92 3.95 21.63
N LEU A 12 34.73 3.76 20.59
CA LEU A 12 34.61 4.45 19.33
C LEU A 12 33.33 3.91 18.65
N VAL A 13 32.20 4.58 18.87
CA VAL A 13 30.98 4.33 18.09
C VAL A 13 31.25 4.81 16.68
N LEU A 14 31.66 3.86 15.82
CA LEU A 14 31.70 4.04 14.39
C LEU A 14 30.25 4.25 13.95
N ALA A 15 29.84 5.52 13.84
CA ALA A 15 28.64 5.92 13.14
C ALA A 15 28.83 5.57 11.66
N ALA A 16 28.62 4.29 11.33
CA ALA A 16 28.41 3.87 9.97
C ALA A 16 27.19 4.66 9.50
N GLY A 17 27.45 5.68 8.68
CA GLY A 17 26.43 6.47 8.02
C GLY A 17 25.54 5.52 7.26
N ILE A 18 24.40 5.19 7.87
CA ILE A 18 23.29 4.55 7.16
C ILE A 18 22.95 5.56 6.08
N PRO A 19 23.16 5.25 4.78
CA PRO A 19 22.66 6.12 3.75
C PRO A 19 21.16 6.15 3.96
N SER A 20 20.67 7.30 4.44
CA SER A 20 19.26 7.63 4.42
C SER A 20 18.85 7.46 2.97
N LEU A 21 18.27 6.30 2.64
CA LEU A 21 17.58 6.09 1.39
C LEU A 21 16.45 7.10 1.41
N SER A 22 16.74 8.29 0.88
CA SER A 22 15.77 9.31 0.58
C SER A 22 14.78 8.64 -0.35
N GLN A 23 13.68 8.15 0.23
CA GLN A 23 12.54 7.68 -0.53
C GLN A 23 12.07 8.90 -1.30
N ALA A 24 12.48 8.99 -2.57
CA ALA A 24 11.98 9.99 -3.48
C ALA A 24 10.45 10.01 -3.31
N GLN A 25 9.91 11.12 -2.79
CA GLN A 25 8.47 11.27 -2.57
C GLN A 25 7.81 11.17 -3.94
N GLN A 26 7.36 9.97 -4.30
CA GLN A 26 6.73 9.71 -5.58
C GLN A 26 5.44 10.50 -5.62
N LYS A 27 5.37 11.44 -6.57
CA LYS A 27 4.21 12.28 -6.82
C LYS A 27 3.06 11.39 -7.26
N THR A 28 2.20 10.98 -6.31
CA THR A 28 0.97 10.26 -6.63
C THR A 28 0.02 11.20 -7.36
N VAL A 29 -0.41 10.82 -8.56
CA VAL A 29 -1.36 11.60 -9.36
C VAL A 29 -2.77 11.29 -8.86
N ILE A 30 -3.55 12.35 -8.62
CA ILE A 30 -4.98 12.20 -8.33
C ILE A 30 -5.68 11.84 -9.63
N THR A 31 -6.45 10.77 -9.61
CA THR A 31 -7.27 10.28 -10.72
C THR A 31 -8.69 9.96 -10.25
N GLN A 32 -9.51 9.33 -11.08
CA GLN A 32 -10.91 9.03 -10.83
C GLN A 32 -11.24 7.58 -11.22
N ILE A 33 -12.17 6.97 -10.49
CA ILE A 33 -12.73 5.66 -10.83
C ILE A 33 -13.66 5.82 -12.04
N SER A 34 -13.35 5.15 -13.15
CA SER A 34 -14.17 5.13 -14.37
C SER A 34 -15.26 4.06 -14.31
N ASN A 35 -14.97 2.92 -13.69
CA ASN A 35 -15.88 1.79 -13.60
C ASN A 35 -16.08 1.33 -12.14
N PRO A 36 -17.16 1.76 -11.47
CA PRO A 36 -17.45 1.38 -10.09
C PRO A 36 -17.75 -0.12 -9.91
N GLY A 37 -18.10 -0.84 -10.97
CA GLY A 37 -18.27 -2.30 -10.94
C GLY A 37 -16.94 -3.07 -10.87
N ARG A 38 -15.80 -2.37 -10.96
CA ARG A 38 -14.45 -2.96 -10.88
C ARG A 38 -13.77 -2.67 -9.56
N ILE A 39 -14.53 -2.34 -8.51
CA ILE A 39 -14.00 -2.24 -7.15
C ILE A 39 -14.10 -3.59 -6.44
N PHE A 40 -13.03 -3.99 -5.76
CA PHE A 40 -12.97 -5.26 -5.06
C PHE A 40 -12.52 -5.02 -3.62
N PRO A 41 -13.19 -5.62 -2.63
CA PRO A 41 -12.57 -5.77 -1.33
C PRO A 41 -11.41 -6.76 -1.48
N SER A 42 -10.31 -6.54 -0.76
CA SER A 42 -9.11 -7.39 -0.71
C SER A 42 -9.25 -8.79 -1.37
N CYS A 43 -8.67 -8.97 -2.55
CA CYS A 43 -8.22 -10.29 -3.00
C CYS A 43 -6.71 -10.39 -2.67
N GLU A 44 -6.33 -11.35 -1.82
CA GLU A 44 -4.95 -11.89 -1.74
C GLU A 44 -3.81 -10.88 -1.45
N LEU A 45 -4.06 -9.78 -0.73
CA LEU A 45 -2.99 -8.83 -0.36
C LEU A 45 -1.96 -9.39 0.61
N GLU A 46 -2.33 -10.42 1.37
CA GLU A 46 -1.42 -11.06 2.32
C GLU A 46 -0.19 -11.62 1.62
N GLU A 47 -0.33 -12.14 0.41
CA GLU A 47 0.79 -12.64 -0.42
C GLU A 47 1.73 -11.52 -0.87
N SER A 48 1.20 -10.29 -0.94
CA SER A 48 1.95 -9.09 -1.31
C SER A 48 2.48 -8.30 -0.11
N ARG A 49 2.31 -8.81 1.13
CA ARG A 49 2.73 -8.11 2.35
C ARG A 49 4.20 -7.72 2.31
N GLN A 50 5.10 -8.63 1.95
CA GLN A 50 6.54 -8.32 1.90
C GLN A 50 6.85 -7.18 0.93
N GLN A 51 6.23 -7.18 -0.25
CA GLN A 51 6.40 -6.14 -1.27
C GLN A 51 5.87 -4.78 -0.79
N LEU A 52 4.71 -4.77 -0.13
CA LEU A 52 4.16 -3.57 0.48
C LEU A 52 5.06 -3.02 1.58
N GLN A 53 5.62 -3.89 2.43
CA GLN A 53 6.53 -3.49 3.51
C GLN A 53 7.81 -2.88 2.95
N GLN A 54 8.34 -3.42 1.84
CA GLN A 54 9.51 -2.85 1.15
C GLN A 54 9.23 -1.47 0.58
N GLN A 55 8.03 -1.25 0.04
CA GLN A 55 7.68 0.01 -0.62
C GLN A 55 7.22 1.10 0.35
N PHE A 56 6.44 0.75 1.37
CA PHE A 56 5.77 1.70 2.27
C PHE A 56 6.25 1.64 3.72
N GLY A 57 7.07 0.65 4.07
CA GLY A 57 7.43 0.35 5.46
C GLY A 57 6.42 -0.59 6.15
N PRO A 58 6.83 -1.26 7.25
CA PRO A 58 6.04 -2.30 7.91
C PRO A 58 4.70 -1.80 8.43
N GLU A 59 4.70 -0.70 9.19
CA GLU A 59 3.50 -0.13 9.81
C GLU A 59 2.45 0.28 8.76
N LYS A 60 2.91 0.92 7.68
CA LYS A 60 2.02 1.40 6.62
C LYS A 60 1.45 0.25 5.81
N ALA A 61 2.24 -0.77 5.51
CA ALA A 61 1.78 -1.98 4.83
C ALA A 61 0.71 -2.70 5.65
N ASP A 62 0.90 -2.85 6.96
CA ASP A 62 -0.07 -3.49 7.84
C ASP A 62 -1.36 -2.66 7.94
N GLN A 63 -1.25 -1.33 7.97
CA GLN A 63 -2.40 -0.43 7.89
C GLN A 63 -3.18 -0.63 6.57
N ILE A 64 -2.48 -0.70 5.42
CA ILE A 64 -3.09 -0.94 4.11
C ILE A 64 -3.84 -2.27 4.12
N ILE A 65 -3.19 -3.36 4.52
CA ILE A 65 -3.77 -4.71 4.54
C ILE A 65 -5.00 -4.77 5.45
N ARG A 66 -4.99 -4.05 6.58
CA ARG A 66 -6.13 -3.98 7.49
C ARG A 66 -7.31 -3.21 6.88
N LEU A 67 -7.05 -2.06 6.25
CA LEU A 67 -8.08 -1.11 5.82
C LEU A 67 -8.60 -1.34 4.40
N VAL A 68 -7.94 -2.16 3.59
CA VAL A 68 -8.38 -2.53 2.23
C VAL A 68 -9.49 -3.59 2.20
N LYS A 69 -9.78 -4.20 3.35
CA LYS A 69 -10.89 -5.15 3.51
C LYS A 69 -12.21 -4.39 3.57
N ALA A 70 -13.31 -5.03 3.20
CA ALA A 70 -14.63 -4.39 3.20
C ALA A 70 -15.01 -3.81 4.57
N SER A 71 -14.62 -4.48 5.66
CA SER A 71 -14.81 -3.99 7.04
C SER A 71 -14.04 -2.70 7.36
N GLY A 72 -13.02 -2.35 6.57
CA GLY A 72 -12.28 -1.10 6.64
C GLY A 72 -12.84 0.01 5.77
N TRP A 73 -13.99 -0.20 5.11
CA TRP A 73 -14.64 0.78 4.25
C TRP A 73 -15.81 1.46 4.97
N PRO A 74 -16.26 2.63 4.47
CA PRO A 74 -17.47 3.30 4.96
C PRO A 74 -18.71 2.40 4.85
N ALA A 75 -19.70 2.60 5.73
CA ALA A 75 -20.88 1.74 5.82
C ALA A 75 -21.64 1.54 4.49
N PRO A 76 -21.85 2.57 3.64
CA PRO A 76 -22.50 2.38 2.34
C PRO A 76 -21.72 1.47 1.37
N LEU A 77 -20.41 1.27 1.60
CA LEU A 77 -19.53 0.54 0.70
C LEU A 77 -19.03 -0.79 1.29
N ASN A 78 -19.26 -1.06 2.57
CA ASN A 78 -18.65 -2.20 3.27
C ASN A 78 -19.28 -3.56 2.93
N ASN A 79 -20.36 -3.60 2.17
CA ASN A 79 -21.06 -4.82 1.77
C ASN A 79 -21.38 -4.80 0.26
N VAL A 80 -21.57 -5.98 -0.34
CA VAL A 80 -21.79 -6.09 -1.79
C VAL A 80 -23.11 -5.44 -2.21
N SER A 81 -24.20 -5.69 -1.48
CA SER A 81 -25.53 -5.20 -1.83
C SER A 81 -25.58 -3.67 -1.88
N SER A 82 -25.15 -2.99 -0.81
CA SER A 82 -25.12 -1.52 -0.75
C SER A 82 -24.18 -0.91 -1.76
N ARG A 83 -23.08 -1.58 -2.12
CA ARG A 83 -22.21 -1.11 -3.20
C ARG A 83 -22.91 -1.09 -4.54
N LEU A 84 -23.76 -2.08 -4.82
CA LEU A 84 -24.46 -2.21 -6.11
C LEU A 84 -25.66 -1.27 -6.22
N GLU A 85 -26.09 -0.63 -5.13
CA GLU A 85 -27.08 0.43 -5.16
C GLU A 85 -26.62 1.60 -6.05
N GLU A 86 -27.57 2.21 -6.76
CA GLU A 86 -27.28 3.28 -7.71
C GLU A 86 -26.59 4.48 -7.04
N SER A 87 -27.04 4.87 -5.85
CA SER A 87 -26.46 5.95 -5.05
C SER A 87 -24.98 5.71 -4.78
N SER A 88 -24.62 4.50 -4.34
CA SER A 88 -23.25 4.09 -4.08
C SER A 88 -22.42 4.06 -5.37
N GLN A 89 -22.94 3.49 -6.46
CA GLN A 89 -22.25 3.46 -7.74
C GLN A 89 -21.97 4.88 -8.28
N GLN A 90 -22.91 5.81 -8.12
CA GLN A 90 -22.74 7.22 -8.47
C GLN A 90 -21.70 7.91 -7.57
N ALA A 91 -21.70 7.64 -6.27
CA ALA A 91 -20.71 8.16 -5.33
C ALA A 91 -19.30 7.63 -5.65
N ILE A 92 -19.16 6.32 -5.91
CA ILE A 92 -17.89 5.69 -6.25
C ILE A 92 -17.27 6.34 -7.50
N LYS A 93 -18.08 6.59 -8.54
CA LYS A 93 -17.63 7.30 -9.75
C LYS A 93 -17.10 8.71 -9.46
N LYS A 94 -17.57 9.38 -8.42
CA LYS A 94 -17.14 10.74 -8.07
C LYS A 94 -15.82 10.78 -7.29
N TYR A 95 -15.35 9.66 -6.72
CA TYR A 95 -14.10 9.67 -5.98
C TYR A 95 -12.91 10.09 -6.85
N LYS A 96 -12.24 11.12 -6.36
CA LYS A 96 -10.84 11.40 -6.63
C LYS A 96 -9.99 10.48 -5.77
N VAL A 97 -9.15 9.68 -6.41
CA VAL A 97 -8.35 8.64 -5.79
C VAL A 97 -6.87 8.84 -6.12
N ARG A 98 -5.99 8.41 -5.22
CA ARG A 98 -4.54 8.34 -5.52
C ARG A 98 -4.17 6.89 -5.75
N THR A 99 -3.53 6.62 -6.88
CA THR A 99 -2.99 5.27 -7.13
C THR A 99 -1.73 5.12 -6.29
N MET A 100 -1.75 4.17 -5.36
CA MET A 100 -0.65 3.93 -4.42
C MET A 100 0.37 2.94 -5.00
N ALA A 101 -0.12 1.86 -5.60
CA ALA A 101 0.70 0.83 -6.21
C ALA A 101 -0.09 0.08 -7.29
N ILE A 102 0.63 -0.41 -8.30
CA ILE A 102 0.11 -1.42 -9.23
C ILE A 102 0.50 -2.78 -8.66
N ILE A 103 -0.47 -3.62 -8.29
CA ILE A 103 -0.20 -4.94 -7.68
C ILE A 103 0.26 -5.92 -8.74
N ASP A 104 -0.50 -5.99 -9.83
CA ASP A 104 -0.23 -6.77 -11.03
C ASP A 104 -0.84 -6.05 -12.26
N ALA A 105 -0.89 -6.70 -13.42
CA ALA A 105 -1.49 -6.11 -14.62
C ALA A 105 -3.02 -5.87 -14.50
N ARG A 106 -3.67 -6.45 -13.49
CA ARG A 106 -5.13 -6.48 -13.33
C ARG A 106 -5.62 -5.53 -12.26
N TYR A 107 -4.82 -5.24 -11.23
CA TYR A 107 -5.29 -4.49 -10.06
C TYR A 107 -4.38 -3.34 -9.66
N CYS A 108 -5.02 -2.25 -9.25
CA CYS A 108 -4.41 -1.08 -8.65
C CYS A 108 -4.90 -0.93 -7.21
N LEU A 109 -3.95 -0.70 -6.30
CA LEU A 109 -4.24 -0.25 -4.94
C LEU A 109 -4.43 1.27 -4.97
N VAL A 110 -5.58 1.74 -4.48
CA VAL A 110 -5.87 3.17 -4.37
C VAL A 110 -6.11 3.59 -2.93
N SER A 111 -5.80 4.84 -2.61
CA SER A 111 -6.20 5.50 -1.36
C SER A 111 -7.23 6.59 -1.63
N ILE A 112 -8.20 6.70 -0.73
CA ILE A 112 -9.28 7.67 -0.79
C ILE A 112 -9.28 8.51 0.49
N SER A 113 -9.16 9.82 0.34
CA SER A 113 -9.19 10.77 1.46
C SER A 113 -10.34 11.77 1.29
N ALA A 114 -10.92 12.23 2.40
CA ALA A 114 -11.92 13.30 2.37
C ALA A 114 -11.34 14.63 1.85
N ALA A 115 -10.06 14.89 2.14
CA ALA A 115 -9.35 16.08 1.68
C ALA A 115 -9.26 16.17 0.14
N ASP A 116 -9.08 15.04 -0.54
CA ASP A 116 -9.07 15.01 -2.02
C ASP A 116 -10.50 15.09 -2.62
N ASN A 117 -11.55 14.99 -1.80
CA ASN A 117 -12.95 14.84 -2.23
C ASN A 117 -13.90 15.85 -1.57
N PRO A 118 -13.65 17.17 -1.69
CA PRO A 118 -14.54 18.17 -1.13
C PRO A 118 -15.93 18.09 -1.77
N GLY A 119 -16.97 18.17 -0.93
CA GLY A 119 -18.38 18.16 -1.37
C GLY A 119 -19.01 16.77 -1.57
N MET A 120 -18.27 15.70 -1.29
CA MET A 120 -18.87 14.37 -1.19
C MET A 120 -19.49 14.18 0.21
N ASP A 121 -20.59 13.42 0.28
CA ASP A 121 -21.28 13.13 1.53
C ASP A 121 -20.37 12.39 2.52
N ALA A 122 -20.38 12.84 3.78
CA ALA A 122 -19.51 12.35 4.85
C ALA A 122 -19.72 10.84 5.15
N SER A 123 -20.89 10.29 4.87
CA SER A 123 -21.20 8.86 5.03
C SER A 123 -20.36 7.95 4.13
N TYR A 124 -19.78 8.50 3.07
CA TYR A 124 -18.84 7.83 2.16
C TYR A 124 -17.37 7.96 2.61
N PHE A 125 -17.12 8.37 3.85
CA PHE A 125 -15.79 8.34 4.46
C PHE A 125 -15.82 7.64 5.81
N LEU A 126 -14.64 7.27 6.30
CA LEU A 126 -14.55 6.73 7.65
C LEU A 126 -14.87 7.84 8.67
N PRO A 127 -15.70 7.59 9.69
CA PRO A 127 -16.04 8.59 10.71
C PRO A 127 -14.82 9.17 11.45
N SER A 128 -13.73 8.41 11.50
CA SER A 128 -12.45 8.85 12.08
C SER A 128 -11.72 9.92 11.24
N GLY A 129 -12.19 10.22 10.02
CA GLY A 129 -11.51 11.08 9.05
C GLY A 129 -10.29 10.41 8.41
N GLN A 130 -9.97 9.16 8.78
CA GLN A 130 -8.89 8.41 8.16
C GLN A 130 -9.22 8.06 6.72
N LEU A 131 -8.18 8.04 5.89
CA LEU A 131 -8.29 7.49 4.53
C LEU A 131 -8.51 5.97 4.59
N PHE A 132 -9.16 5.43 3.57
CA PHE A 132 -9.30 4.00 3.38
C PHE A 132 -8.74 3.59 2.01
N TYR A 133 -8.57 2.28 1.81
CA TYR A 133 -7.95 1.74 0.61
C TYR A 133 -8.91 0.81 -0.12
N MET A 134 -8.79 0.76 -1.44
CA MET A 134 -9.59 -0.14 -2.26
C MET A 134 -8.73 -0.79 -3.34
N PHE A 135 -9.18 -1.97 -3.80
CA PHE A 135 -8.77 -2.44 -5.11
C PHE A 135 -9.69 -1.95 -6.18
N VAL A 136 -9.08 -1.52 -7.26
CA VAL A 136 -9.78 -1.24 -8.50
C VAL A 136 -9.09 -2.02 -9.60
N GLY A 137 -9.86 -2.66 -10.47
CA GLY A 137 -9.33 -3.20 -11.72
C GLY A 137 -8.56 -2.12 -12.48
N SER A 138 -7.47 -2.47 -13.15
CA SER A 138 -6.65 -1.53 -13.93
C SER A 138 -7.46 -0.82 -15.02
N ASP A 139 -8.51 -1.47 -15.53
CA ASP A 139 -9.51 -0.93 -16.46
C ASP A 139 -10.58 -0.03 -15.80
N GLY A 140 -10.69 -0.06 -14.47
CA GLY A 140 -11.62 0.74 -13.69
C GLY A 140 -11.08 2.07 -13.18
N ILE A 141 -9.80 2.37 -13.45
CA ILE A 141 -9.16 3.65 -13.12
C ILE A 141 -8.80 4.39 -14.41
N LYS A 142 -9.06 5.70 -14.46
CA LYS A 142 -8.53 6.55 -15.54
C LYS A 142 -7.02 6.72 -15.38
N ASN A 143 -6.22 6.41 -16.38
CA ASN A 143 -4.77 6.67 -16.40
C ASN A 143 -4.06 6.29 -15.08
N PRO A 144 -4.06 5.01 -14.67
CA PRO A 144 -3.40 4.60 -13.43
C PRO A 144 -1.90 4.89 -13.51
N VAL A 145 -1.41 5.77 -12.63
CA VAL A 145 0.02 6.12 -12.53
C VAL A 145 0.50 5.83 -11.11
N ALA A 146 1.27 4.76 -10.96
CA ALA A 146 1.96 4.41 -9.72
C ALA A 146 3.14 3.47 -10.02
N PRO A 147 4.15 3.40 -9.12
CA PRO A 147 5.13 2.32 -9.18
C PRO A 147 4.44 0.94 -9.08
N PRO A 148 4.89 -0.06 -9.84
CA PRO A 148 4.51 -1.44 -9.58
C PRO A 148 5.11 -1.91 -8.26
N LEU A 149 4.42 -2.82 -7.57
CA LEU A 149 5.04 -3.55 -6.47
C LEU A 149 6.26 -4.29 -7.01
N VAL A 150 7.39 -4.12 -6.32
CA VAL A 150 8.65 -4.76 -6.73
C VAL A 150 8.44 -6.27 -6.72
N LYS A 151 8.45 -6.90 -7.89
CA LYS A 151 8.40 -8.36 -7.98
C LYS A 151 9.63 -8.91 -7.28
N LYS A 152 9.44 -9.90 -6.41
CA LYS A 152 10.52 -10.65 -5.76
C LYS A 152 11.50 -11.06 -6.87
N LYS A 153 12.74 -10.54 -6.85
CA LYS A 153 13.80 -11.10 -7.71
C LYS A 153 13.84 -12.59 -7.37
N ALA A 154 13.51 -13.44 -8.34
CA ALA A 154 13.73 -14.86 -8.19
C ALA A 154 15.23 -15.02 -7.93
N THR A 155 15.61 -15.29 -6.68
CA THR A 155 16.96 -15.71 -6.34
C THR A 155 17.14 -17.05 -7.02
N ALA A 156 17.74 -17.04 -8.22
CA ALA A 156 18.16 -18.25 -8.88
C ALA A 156 19.10 -18.98 -7.92
N ALA A 157 18.66 -20.13 -7.40
CA ALA A 157 19.53 -20.99 -6.62
C ALA A 157 20.70 -21.42 -7.53
N PRO A 158 21.96 -21.30 -7.10
CA PRO A 158 23.08 -21.78 -7.89
C PRO A 158 22.95 -23.30 -8.04
N VAL A 159 22.69 -23.77 -9.26
CA VAL A 159 22.73 -25.18 -9.61
C VAL A 159 24.19 -25.64 -9.45
N LYS A 160 24.50 -26.30 -8.33
CA LYS A 160 25.76 -27.03 -8.17
C LYS A 160 25.74 -28.21 -9.13
N THR A 161 26.32 -28.04 -10.32
CA THR A 161 26.65 -29.15 -11.22
C THR A 161 27.72 -30.02 -10.56
N LYS A 162 27.28 -31.13 -9.97
CA LYS A 162 28.18 -32.17 -9.45
C LYS A 162 28.78 -32.89 -10.66
N LYS A 163 30.03 -32.57 -10.98
CA LYS A 163 30.85 -33.26 -11.99
C LYS A 163 31.18 -34.65 -11.42
N THR A 164 30.54 -35.70 -11.93
CA THR A 164 30.97 -37.08 -11.71
C THR A 164 32.17 -37.34 -12.62
N LYS A 165 33.27 -37.77 -12.01
CA LYS A 165 34.47 -38.30 -12.68
C LYS A 165 34.26 -39.77 -13.00
#